data_AF-A0A5S9WP73-F1
#
_entry.id   AF-A0A5S9WP73-F1
#
_cell.length_a   1.000
_cell.length_b   1.000
_cell.length_c   1.000
_cell.angle_alpha   90.00
_cell.angle_beta   90.00
_cell.angle_gamma   90.00
#
_symmetry.space_group_name_H-M   'P 1'
#
loop_
_entity.id
_entity.type
_entity.pdbx_description
1 polymer ?
#
loop_
_entity_poly.entity_id
_entity_poly.type
_entity_poly.pdbx_seq_one_letter_code
_entity_poly.pdbx_strand_id
1 'polypeptide(L)'
;MVNVDGKREEDEKVIEVEGMGANKSARMLEILHVVHQYVARWVYSHGIPFNAIANDDLRRMLEVAGQFGPGVTPPSQYQLREPLLKEEVVRMKGLMEEQEDEWRVNGCSVTTDSWSDRKRRSIMNLCINCKEGTMFLSSKDCFDDSHTGEYIFAYVNEYCIKNLGGDHVVQVVTNNATNNITAAKLLKEVRPTIFWTFCATHTINLMVEGISKLAMSDEIVKMAKVFTIFIYAHHQTLSMMRSFTKKRDIVRPGITRFASAFLTLKSLVEKEENLKVKRKKKKKLSKATTMVVL
;
A
#
# COMPACT_ATOMS: atom_id res chain seq x y z
N MET A 1 -24.68 0.96 3.57
CA MET A 1 -24.84 1.28 5.01
C MET A 1 -23.93 0.35 5.78
N VAL A 2 -22.93 0.88 6.47
CA VAL A 2 -21.94 0.08 7.20
C VAL A 2 -22.29 0.18 8.68
N ASN A 3 -22.66 -0.96 9.28
CA ASN A 3 -22.87 -1.06 10.71
C ASN A 3 -21.57 -0.80 11.46
N VAL A 4 -21.68 0.06 12.47
CA VAL A 4 -20.62 0.52 13.35
C VAL A 4 -20.58 -0.41 14.54
N ASP A 5 -19.98 -1.59 14.37
CA ASP A 5 -19.49 -2.42 15.48
C ASP A 5 -18.45 -3.40 14.93
N GLY A 6 -17.22 -2.92 14.79
CA GLY A 6 -16.09 -3.71 14.35
C GLY A 6 -15.53 -4.60 15.46
N LYS A 7 -16.31 -5.58 15.94
CA LYS A 7 -15.74 -6.80 16.49
C LYS A 7 -15.45 -7.73 15.30
N ARG A 8 -14.17 -8.03 15.05
CA ARG A 8 -13.83 -9.20 14.24
C ARG A 8 -14.25 -10.40 15.07
N GLU A 9 -15.29 -11.11 14.63
CA GLU A 9 -15.45 -12.51 15.01
C GLU A 9 -14.20 -13.23 14.49
N GLU A 10 -13.41 -13.76 15.43
CA GLU A 10 -12.39 -14.73 15.09
C GLU A 10 -13.14 -16.01 14.75
N ASP A 11 -13.18 -16.35 13.46
CA ASP A 11 -13.59 -17.66 12.98
C ASP A 11 -12.59 -18.69 13.51
N GLU A 12 -12.80 -19.12 14.76
CA GLU A 12 -12.16 -20.29 15.34
C GLU A 12 -12.81 -21.51 14.65
N LYS A 13 -12.40 -21.80 13.42
CA LYS A 13 -12.72 -23.08 12.77
C LYS A 13 -12.00 -24.17 13.55
N VAL A 14 -12.74 -24.76 14.50
CA VAL A 14 -12.40 -26.04 15.11
C VAL A 14 -12.23 -27.04 13.96
N ILE A 15 -11.02 -27.55 13.79
CA ILE A 15 -10.76 -28.63 12.86
C ILE A 15 -11.45 -29.86 13.45
N GLU A 16 -12.66 -30.17 12.99
CA GLU A 16 -13.32 -31.43 13.30
C GLU A 16 -12.56 -32.56 12.60
N VAL A 17 -11.77 -33.29 13.39
CA VAL A 17 -11.09 -34.51 12.93
C VAL A 17 -12.12 -35.65 12.93
N GLU A 18 -13.08 -35.60 12.01
CA GLU A 18 -14.08 -36.66 11.87
C GLU A 18 -13.42 -37.99 11.45
N GLY A 19 -13.71 -39.07 12.18
CA GLY A 19 -13.33 -40.44 11.82
C GLY A 19 -12.04 -41.01 12.45
N MET A 20 -11.37 -40.30 13.37
CA MET A 20 -10.19 -40.82 14.09
C MET A 20 -10.51 -41.18 15.55
N GLY A 21 -10.02 -42.34 16.02
CA GLY A 21 -10.17 -42.76 17.43
C GLY A 21 -9.59 -41.71 18.40
N ALA A 22 -10.24 -41.52 19.55
CA ALA A 22 -10.00 -40.42 20.49
C ALA A 22 -8.51 -40.16 20.83
N ASN A 23 -7.72 -41.22 21.07
CA ASN A 23 -6.28 -41.10 21.36
C ASN A 23 -5.45 -40.57 20.18
N LYS A 24 -5.88 -40.89 18.95
CA LYS A 24 -5.21 -40.45 17.72
C LYS A 24 -5.52 -38.96 17.45
N SER A 25 -6.73 -38.51 17.78
CA SER A 25 -7.15 -37.10 17.68
C SER A 25 -6.41 -36.21 18.70
N ALA A 26 -6.32 -36.63 19.97
CA ALA A 26 -5.61 -35.89 21.01
C ALA A 26 -4.12 -35.66 20.66
N ARG A 27 -3.43 -36.72 20.20
CA ARG A 27 -2.03 -36.62 19.78
C ARG A 27 -1.83 -35.67 18.60
N MET A 28 -2.79 -35.60 17.67
CA MET A 28 -2.70 -34.67 16.55
C MET A 28 -2.87 -33.21 16.96
N LEU A 29 -3.76 -32.93 17.91
CA LEU A 29 -3.92 -31.59 18.48
C LEU A 29 -2.66 -31.14 19.23
N GLU A 30 -2.00 -32.04 19.96
CA GLU A 30 -0.71 -31.74 20.60
C GLU A 30 0.38 -31.40 19.58
N ILE A 31 0.50 -32.17 18.50
CA ILE A 31 1.48 -31.92 17.43
C ILE A 31 1.17 -30.58 16.75
N LEU A 32 -0.10 -30.30 16.44
CA LEU A 32 -0.51 -29.04 15.82
C LEU A 32 -0.19 -27.84 16.72
N HIS A 33 -0.42 -27.96 18.03
CA HIS A 33 -0.06 -26.94 18.99
C HIS A 33 1.45 -26.65 18.98
N VAL A 34 2.29 -27.69 18.92
CA VAL A 34 3.74 -27.56 18.81
C VAL A 34 4.14 -26.86 17.50
N VAL A 35 3.51 -27.21 16.37
CA VAL A 35 3.73 -26.51 15.09
C VAL A 35 3.42 -25.02 15.22
N HIS A 36 2.26 -24.67 15.80
CA HIS A 36 1.88 -23.27 16.02
C HIS A 36 2.88 -22.52 16.91
N GLN A 37 3.43 -23.17 17.95
CA GLN A 37 4.47 -22.57 18.79
C GLN A 37 5.74 -22.24 17.99
N TYR A 38 6.17 -23.11 17.08
CA TYR A 38 7.35 -22.84 16.23
C TYR A 38 7.09 -21.74 15.22
N VAL A 39 5.92 -21.72 14.58
CA VAL A 39 5.50 -20.62 13.69
C VAL A 39 5.49 -19.30 14.45
N ALA A 40 4.91 -19.26 15.65
CA ALA A 40 4.88 -18.06 16.48
C ALA A 40 6.29 -17.56 16.84
N ARG A 41 7.20 -18.46 17.26
CA ARG A 41 8.60 -18.10 17.56
C ARG A 41 9.31 -17.53 16.32
N TRP A 42 9.11 -18.13 15.14
CA TRP A 42 9.69 -17.63 13.90
C TRP A 42 9.17 -16.22 13.55
N VAL A 43 7.85 -16.01 13.66
CA VAL A 43 7.20 -14.73 13.44
C VAL A 43 7.72 -13.64 14.40
N TYR A 44 7.81 -13.94 15.70
CA TYR A 44 8.28 -12.98 16.70
C TYR A 44 9.76 -12.64 16.53
N SER A 45 10.61 -13.64 16.27
CA SER A 45 12.05 -13.44 16.12
C SER A 45 12.43 -12.66 14.86
N HIS A 46 11.66 -12.78 13.78
CA HIS A 46 11.94 -12.11 12.51
C HIS A 46 11.09 -10.86 12.27
N GLY A 47 10.26 -10.47 13.24
CA GLY A 47 9.40 -9.29 13.12
C GLY A 47 8.38 -9.39 11.99
N ILE A 48 7.89 -10.60 11.72
CA ILE A 48 6.92 -10.84 10.64
C ILE A 48 5.56 -10.28 11.06
N PRO A 49 4.88 -9.47 10.22
CA PRO A 49 3.55 -8.98 10.53
C PRO A 49 2.56 -10.12 10.76
N PHE A 50 1.70 -10.03 11.78
CA PHE A 50 0.77 -11.12 12.09
C PHE A 50 -0.22 -11.43 10.96
N ASN A 51 -0.55 -10.46 10.11
CA ASN A 51 -1.39 -10.71 8.95
C ASN A 51 -0.71 -11.59 7.88
N ALA A 52 0.59 -11.84 7.96
CA ALA A 52 1.29 -12.76 7.05
C ALA A 52 0.81 -14.22 7.19
N ILE A 53 0.15 -14.58 8.31
CA ILE A 53 -0.45 -15.91 8.47
C ILE A 53 -1.67 -16.13 7.57
N ALA A 54 -2.31 -15.06 7.10
CA ALA A 54 -3.42 -15.12 6.15
C ALA A 54 -2.88 -15.18 4.71
N ASN A 55 -2.08 -16.21 4.41
CA ASN A 55 -1.44 -16.44 3.12
C ASN A 55 -1.57 -17.92 2.76
N ASP A 56 -2.10 -18.21 1.56
CA ASP A 56 -2.34 -19.59 1.10
C ASP A 56 -1.04 -20.38 0.88
N ASP A 57 0.07 -19.71 0.54
CA ASP A 57 1.37 -20.36 0.37
C ASP A 57 1.95 -20.82 1.70
N LEU A 58 1.68 -20.11 2.81
CA LEU A 58 2.02 -20.60 4.16
C LEU A 58 1.27 -21.91 4.46
N ARG A 59 -0.02 -21.97 4.13
CA ARG A 59 -0.83 -23.18 4.31
C ARG A 59 -0.28 -24.33 3.48
N ARG A 60 0.01 -24.10 2.19
CA ARG A 60 0.61 -25.10 1.30
C ARG A 60 1.98 -25.56 1.78
N MET A 61 2.81 -24.63 2.26
CA MET A 61 4.13 -24.95 2.82
C MET A 61 4.02 -25.90 4.01
N LEU A 62 3.10 -25.64 4.95
CA LEU A 62 2.87 -26.50 6.11
C LEU A 62 2.34 -27.87 5.70
N GLU A 63 1.44 -27.92 4.72
CA GLU A 63 0.89 -29.18 4.18
C GLU A 63 1.98 -30.04 3.54
N VAL A 64 2.78 -29.47 2.63
CA VAL A 64 3.87 -30.19 1.96
C VAL A 64 4.96 -30.60 2.95
N ALA A 65 5.30 -29.75 3.92
CA ALA A 65 6.23 -30.12 4.99
C ALA A 65 5.69 -31.27 5.86
N GLY A 66 4.39 -31.26 6.17
CA GLY A 66 3.73 -32.33 6.90
C GLY A 66 3.69 -33.66 6.14
N GLN A 67 3.47 -33.60 4.81
CA GLN A 67 3.52 -34.77 3.92
C GLN A 67 4.93 -35.35 3.79
N PHE A 68 5.96 -34.50 3.75
CA PHE A 68 7.36 -34.95 3.74
C PHE A 68 7.74 -35.66 5.04
N GLY A 69 7.30 -35.12 6.18
CA GLY A 69 7.58 -35.67 7.50
C GLY A 69 8.93 -35.24 8.09
N PRO A 70 9.46 -36.00 9.08
CA PRO A 70 10.72 -35.67 9.73
C PRO A 70 11.89 -35.56 8.75
N GLY A 71 12.71 -34.52 8.89
CA GLY A 71 13.91 -34.31 8.07
C GLY A 71 13.77 -33.24 6.99
N VAL A 72 12.61 -32.59 6.85
CA VAL A 72 12.48 -31.39 6.02
C VAL A 72 13.42 -30.29 6.53
N THR A 73 14.22 -29.72 5.62
CA THR A 73 15.15 -28.62 5.92
C THR A 73 14.76 -27.38 5.14
N PRO A 74 14.93 -26.17 5.71
CA PRO A 74 14.68 -24.94 4.96
C PRO A 74 15.69 -24.81 3.80
N PRO A 75 15.31 -24.15 2.70
CA PRO A 75 16.24 -23.83 1.64
C PRO A 75 17.35 -22.89 2.13
N SER A 76 18.54 -23.01 1.55
CA SER A 76 19.65 -22.09 1.81
C SER A 76 19.36 -20.69 1.26
N GLN A 77 20.07 -19.68 1.76
CA GLN A 77 19.95 -18.30 1.25
C GLN A 77 20.25 -18.20 -0.25
N TYR A 78 21.20 -19.00 -0.74
CA TYR A 78 21.50 -19.06 -2.16
C TYR A 78 20.33 -19.65 -2.96
N GLN A 79 19.77 -20.77 -2.50
CA GLN A 79 18.61 -21.39 -3.16
C GLN A 79 17.41 -20.44 -3.24
N LEU A 80 17.12 -19.70 -2.17
CA LEU A 80 16.02 -18.74 -2.14
C LEU A 80 16.22 -17.58 -3.13
N ARG A 81 17.41 -16.97 -3.16
CA ARG A 81 17.63 -15.74 -3.95
C ARG A 81 17.95 -15.98 -5.42
N GLU A 82 18.38 -17.18 -5.80
CA GLU A 82 18.80 -17.51 -7.17
C GLU A 82 17.87 -18.52 -7.86
N PRO A 83 17.98 -19.85 -7.64
CA PRO A 83 17.21 -20.82 -8.44
C PRO A 83 15.70 -20.76 -8.16
N LEU A 84 15.28 -20.76 -6.88
CA LEU A 84 13.85 -20.78 -6.54
C LEU A 84 13.16 -19.48 -6.97
N LEU A 85 13.85 -18.34 -6.88
CA LEU A 85 13.33 -17.07 -7.40
C LEU A 85 13.15 -17.10 -8.92
N LYS A 86 14.09 -17.68 -9.66
CA LYS A 86 13.98 -17.82 -11.12
C LYS A 86 12.85 -18.75 -11.52
N GLU A 87 12.69 -19.87 -10.81
CA GLU A 87 11.57 -20.79 -11.00
C GLU A 87 10.23 -20.10 -10.75
N GLU A 88 10.13 -19.32 -9.69
CA GLU A 88 8.91 -18.56 -9.37
C GLU A 88 8.61 -17.49 -10.43
N VAL A 89 9.62 -16.80 -10.96
CA VAL A 89 9.44 -15.87 -12.08
C VAL A 89 8.92 -16.58 -13.33
N VAL A 90 9.43 -17.78 -13.63
CA VAL A 90 8.93 -18.58 -14.77
C VAL A 90 7.48 -19.02 -14.52
N ARG A 91 7.15 -19.49 -13.32
CA ARG A 91 5.79 -19.88 -12.92
C ARG A 91 4.82 -18.71 -13.07
N MET A 92 5.21 -17.52 -12.58
CA MET A 92 4.40 -16.31 -12.67
C MET A 92 4.21 -15.86 -14.12
N LYS A 93 5.22 -16.00 -14.99
CA LYS A 93 5.06 -15.73 -16.43
C LYS A 93 4.08 -16.69 -17.09
N GLY A 94 4.13 -17.98 -16.75
CA GLY A 94 3.15 -18.96 -17.26
C GLY A 94 1.71 -18.62 -16.85
N LEU A 95 1.51 -18.14 -15.61
CA LEU A 95 0.20 -17.66 -15.15
C LEU A 95 -0.27 -16.37 -15.83
N MET A 96 0.61 -15.68 -16.56
CA MET A 96 0.31 -14.44 -17.28
C MET A 96 -0.05 -14.66 -18.74
N GLU A 97 0.11 -15.89 -19.27
CA GLU A 97 -0.14 -16.22 -20.69
C GLU A 97 -1.59 -15.91 -21.10
N GLU A 98 -2.57 -16.15 -20.23
CA GLU A 98 -3.99 -15.84 -20.50
C GLU A 98 -4.22 -14.33 -20.73
N GLN A 99 -3.56 -13.49 -19.93
CA GLN A 99 -3.59 -12.04 -20.11
C GLN A 99 -2.87 -11.64 -21.41
N GLU A 100 -1.76 -12.31 -21.73
CA GLU A 100 -1.01 -12.04 -22.96
C GLU A 100 -1.84 -12.33 -24.22
N ASP A 101 -2.54 -13.45 -24.22
CA ASP A 101 -3.43 -13.83 -25.31
C ASP A 101 -4.63 -12.89 -25.41
N GLU A 102 -5.18 -12.43 -24.28
CA GLU A 102 -6.31 -11.50 -24.26
C GLU A 102 -5.95 -10.14 -24.88
N TRP A 103 -4.83 -9.54 -24.48
CA TRP A 103 -4.47 -8.23 -25.03
C TRP A 103 -4.07 -8.29 -26.50
N ARG A 104 -3.64 -9.45 -27.00
CA ARG A 104 -3.36 -9.60 -28.44
C ARG A 104 -4.65 -9.44 -29.26
N VAL A 105 -5.79 -9.84 -28.70
CA VAL A 105 -7.10 -9.78 -29.36
C VAL A 105 -7.79 -8.43 -29.16
N ASN A 106 -7.89 -7.97 -27.91
CA ASN A 106 -8.70 -6.78 -27.58
C ASN A 106 -7.86 -5.52 -27.30
N GLY A 107 -6.54 -5.68 -27.23
CA GLY A 107 -5.61 -4.64 -26.84
C GLY A 107 -5.49 -4.46 -25.32
N CYS A 108 -4.44 -3.75 -24.89
CA CYS A 108 -4.19 -3.41 -23.49
C CYS A 108 -3.95 -1.91 -23.27
N SER A 109 -4.04 -1.53 -21.99
CA SER A 109 -3.62 -0.22 -21.47
C SER A 109 -2.31 -0.35 -20.71
N VAL A 110 -1.29 0.40 -21.12
CA VAL A 110 -0.04 0.51 -20.37
C VAL A 110 -0.22 1.56 -19.28
N THR A 111 0.05 1.21 -18.02
CA THR A 111 0.00 2.14 -16.90
C THR A 111 1.39 2.33 -16.33
N THR A 112 1.81 3.58 -16.18
CA THR A 112 3.10 3.89 -15.56
C THR A 112 2.87 4.60 -14.23
N ASP A 113 3.46 4.08 -13.16
CA ASP A 113 3.49 4.76 -11.87
C ASP A 113 4.93 5.07 -11.47
N SER A 114 5.20 6.34 -11.23
CA SER A 114 6.52 6.81 -10.82
C SER A 114 6.41 7.47 -9.46
N TRP A 115 7.30 7.09 -8.54
CA TRP A 115 7.39 7.73 -7.24
C TRP A 115 8.84 8.04 -6.92
N SER A 116 9.04 9.17 -6.23
CA SER A 116 10.35 9.57 -5.73
C SER A 116 10.28 9.73 -4.22
N ASP A 117 11.28 9.18 -3.54
CA ASP A 117 11.42 9.31 -2.09
C ASP A 117 12.10 10.62 -1.69
N ARG A 118 12.16 10.90 -0.38
CA ARG A 118 12.80 12.12 0.14
C ARG A 118 14.33 12.15 -0.07
N LYS A 119 14.94 11.01 -0.37
CA LYS A 119 16.36 10.87 -0.71
C LYS A 119 16.59 10.96 -2.23
N ARG A 120 15.56 11.35 -2.99
CA ARG A 120 15.56 11.45 -4.46
C ARG A 120 15.77 10.12 -5.18
N ARG A 121 15.58 8.98 -4.50
CA ARG A 121 15.47 7.67 -5.16
C ARG A 121 14.16 7.62 -5.89
N SER A 122 14.19 7.24 -7.16
CA SER A 122 13.00 7.21 -7.99
C SER A 122 12.87 5.86 -8.65
N ILE A 123 11.64 5.36 -8.68
CA ILE A 123 11.31 4.09 -9.29
C ILE A 123 10.13 4.32 -10.22
N MET A 124 10.23 3.76 -11.41
CA MET A 124 9.17 3.75 -12.42
C MET A 124 8.69 2.32 -12.65
N ASN A 125 7.43 2.08 -12.30
CA ASN A 125 6.77 0.81 -12.51
C ASN A 125 5.97 0.84 -13.81
N LEU A 126 6.03 -0.24 -14.56
CA LEU A 126 5.17 -0.51 -15.71
C LEU A 126 4.22 -1.63 -15.34
N CYS A 127 2.93 -1.36 -15.51
CA CYS A 127 1.87 -2.34 -15.42
C CYS A 127 1.09 -2.36 -16.73
N ILE A 128 0.58 -3.53 -17.08
CA ILE A 128 -0.31 -3.70 -18.23
C ILE A 128 -1.68 -4.04 -17.68
N ASN A 129 -2.70 -3.37 -18.18
CA ASN A 129 -4.08 -3.67 -17.83
C ASN A 129 -4.85 -4.12 -19.07
N CYS A 130 -5.52 -5.25 -18.93
CA CYS A 130 -6.29 -5.91 -19.96
C CYS A 130 -7.64 -6.33 -19.35
N LYS A 131 -8.50 -7.03 -20.10
CA LYS A 131 -9.81 -7.45 -19.57
C LYS A 131 -9.69 -8.43 -18.40
N GLU A 132 -8.70 -9.32 -18.45
CA GLU A 132 -8.46 -10.34 -17.40
C GLU A 132 -7.73 -9.76 -16.17
N GLY A 133 -7.33 -8.48 -16.22
CA GLY A 133 -6.84 -7.75 -15.06
C GLY A 133 -5.54 -6.99 -15.30
N THR A 134 -4.91 -6.58 -14.20
CA THR A 134 -3.64 -5.84 -14.21
C THR A 134 -2.48 -6.77 -13.88
N MET A 135 -1.44 -6.71 -14.71
CA MET A 135 -0.16 -7.34 -14.46
C MET A 135 0.96 -6.33 -14.23
N PHE A 136 1.92 -6.72 -13.40
CA PHE A 136 3.19 -6.02 -13.29
C PHE A 136 4.13 -6.51 -14.39
N LEU A 137 4.64 -5.59 -15.21
CA LEU A 137 5.59 -5.91 -16.28
C LEU A 137 7.03 -5.75 -15.80
N SER A 138 7.35 -4.59 -15.24
CA SER A 138 8.70 -4.29 -14.79
C SER A 138 8.74 -3.10 -13.84
N SER A 139 9.86 -2.97 -13.14
CA SER A 139 10.21 -1.81 -12.34
C SER A 139 11.63 -1.41 -12.70
N LYS A 140 11.84 -0.12 -12.93
CA LYS A 140 13.16 0.44 -13.22
C LYS A 140 13.55 1.40 -12.11
N ASP A 141 14.76 1.22 -11.59
CA ASP A 141 15.42 2.24 -10.76
C ASP A 141 15.86 3.38 -11.67
N CYS A 142 15.34 4.56 -11.40
CA CYS A 142 15.58 5.78 -12.16
C CYS A 142 16.32 6.82 -11.29
N PHE A 143 17.06 6.40 -10.25
CA PHE A 143 17.79 7.29 -9.35
C PHE A 143 18.75 8.24 -10.09
N ASP A 144 19.55 7.69 -11.01
CA ASP A 144 20.54 8.46 -11.78
C ASP A 144 19.94 9.12 -13.04
N ASP A 145 18.69 8.81 -13.36
CA ASP A 145 18.02 9.27 -14.58
C ASP A 145 17.21 10.54 -14.33
N SER A 146 17.45 11.56 -15.15
CA SER A 146 16.57 12.73 -15.20
C SER A 146 15.23 12.32 -15.78
N HIS A 147 14.14 12.53 -15.04
CA HIS A 147 12.77 12.17 -15.44
C HIS A 147 12.20 13.13 -16.49
N THR A 148 12.92 13.38 -17.57
CA THR A 148 12.48 14.26 -18.66
C THR A 148 11.33 13.61 -19.44
N GLY A 149 10.59 14.42 -20.21
CA GLY A 149 9.51 13.88 -21.03
C GLY A 149 10.03 12.93 -22.10
N GLU A 150 11.23 13.20 -22.63
CA GLU A 150 11.94 12.39 -23.61
C GLU A 150 12.33 11.02 -23.02
N TYR A 151 12.82 11.00 -21.78
CA TYR A 151 13.16 9.75 -21.10
C TYR A 151 11.93 8.88 -20.86
N ILE A 152 10.85 9.48 -20.35
CA ILE A 152 9.59 8.77 -20.10
C ILE A 152 9.03 8.23 -21.41
N PHE A 153 9.01 9.06 -22.46
CA PHE A 153 8.58 8.64 -23.80
C PHE A 153 9.43 7.47 -24.31
N ALA A 154 10.76 7.57 -24.25
CA ALA A 154 11.66 6.52 -24.72
C ALA A 154 11.43 5.22 -23.93
N TYR A 155 11.31 5.30 -22.60
CA TYR A 155 11.07 4.13 -21.77
C TYR A 155 9.74 3.45 -22.12
N VAL A 156 8.65 4.20 -22.26
CA VAL A 156 7.35 3.63 -22.63
C VAL A 156 7.36 3.08 -24.07
N ASN A 157 7.86 3.86 -25.03
CA ASN A 157 7.83 3.49 -26.44
C ASN A 157 8.76 2.30 -26.75
N GLU A 158 10.02 2.37 -26.30
CA GLU A 158 11.05 1.41 -26.65
C GLU A 158 10.96 0.13 -25.81
N TYR A 159 10.67 0.25 -24.51
CA TYR A 159 10.71 -0.90 -23.61
C TYR A 159 9.34 -1.56 -23.42
N CYS A 160 8.24 -0.82 -23.53
CA CYS A 160 6.90 -1.37 -23.32
C CYS A 160 6.20 -1.61 -24.64
N ILE A 161 5.91 -0.56 -25.41
CA ILE A 161 5.07 -0.65 -26.61
C ILE A 161 5.69 -1.53 -27.69
N LYS A 162 7.01 -1.43 -27.92
CA LYS A 162 7.69 -2.31 -28.89
C LYS A 162 7.66 -3.78 -28.48
N ASN A 163 7.86 -4.09 -27.20
CA ASN A 163 7.87 -5.46 -26.70
C ASN A 163 6.47 -6.10 -26.71
N LEU A 164 5.43 -5.31 -26.48
CA LEU A 164 4.04 -5.79 -26.52
C LEU A 164 3.47 -5.92 -27.93
N GLY A 165 4.11 -5.28 -28.91
CA GLY A 165 3.55 -5.08 -30.24
C GLY A 165 2.65 -3.84 -30.25
N GLY A 166 3.04 -2.83 -31.01
CA GLY A 166 2.39 -1.52 -30.99
C GLY A 166 0.90 -1.53 -31.34
N ASP A 167 0.46 -2.51 -32.13
CA ASP A 167 -0.93 -2.67 -32.56
C ASP A 167 -1.84 -3.21 -31.44
N HIS A 168 -1.25 -3.79 -30.38
CA HIS A 168 -1.96 -4.32 -29.22
C HIS A 168 -2.06 -3.31 -28.07
N VAL A 169 -1.48 -2.11 -28.22
CA VAL A 169 -1.55 -1.07 -27.18
C VAL A 169 -2.58 -0.02 -27.58
N VAL A 170 -3.65 0.09 -26.79
CA VAL A 170 -4.72 1.06 -27.03
C VAL A 170 -4.41 2.41 -26.40
N GLN A 171 -3.85 2.39 -25.18
CA GLN A 171 -3.54 3.62 -24.45
C GLN A 171 -2.38 3.47 -23.47
N VAL A 172 -1.79 4.63 -23.13
CA VAL A 172 -0.85 4.82 -22.04
C VAL A 172 -1.51 5.71 -20.98
N VAL A 173 -1.49 5.27 -19.71
CA VAL A 173 -2.09 5.96 -18.58
C VAL A 173 -1.01 6.42 -17.60
N THR A 174 -0.89 7.73 -17.39
CA THR A 174 0.09 8.32 -16.45
C THR A 174 -0.52 9.42 -15.59
N ASN A 175 0.18 9.90 -14.56
CA ASN A 175 -0.26 11.12 -13.86
C ASN A 175 -0.10 12.38 -14.76
N ASN A 176 -0.66 13.51 -14.30
CA ASN A 176 -0.67 14.79 -15.05
C ASN A 176 0.57 15.66 -14.78
N ALA A 177 1.72 15.06 -14.45
CA ALA A 177 2.96 15.82 -14.29
C ALA A 177 3.43 16.40 -15.63
N THR A 178 4.11 17.55 -15.58
CA THR A 178 4.59 18.27 -16.78
C THR A 178 5.41 17.38 -17.73
N ASN A 179 6.28 16.53 -17.18
CA ASN A 179 7.13 15.65 -17.99
C ASN A 179 6.30 14.57 -18.71
N ASN A 180 5.22 14.09 -18.10
CA ASN A 180 4.28 13.17 -18.76
C ASN A 180 3.49 13.86 -19.88
N ILE A 181 3.15 15.14 -19.73
CA ILE A 181 2.52 15.92 -20.80
C ILE A 181 3.45 16.03 -22.00
N THR A 182 4.75 16.27 -21.77
CA THR A 182 5.75 16.27 -22.85
C THR A 182 5.86 14.89 -23.51
N ALA A 183 5.94 13.82 -22.72
CA ALA A 183 5.99 12.45 -23.24
C ALA A 183 4.74 12.10 -24.09
N ALA A 184 3.56 12.53 -23.65
CA ALA A 184 2.30 12.35 -24.36
C ALA A 184 2.30 13.02 -25.74
N LYS A 185 2.87 14.22 -25.85
CA LYS A 185 3.00 14.94 -27.13
C LYS A 185 3.92 14.17 -28.09
N LEU A 186 5.07 13.71 -27.60
CA LEU A 186 6.01 12.92 -28.39
C LEU A 186 5.38 11.60 -28.86
N LEU A 187 4.64 10.89 -27.99
CA LEU A 187 3.96 9.66 -28.39
C LEU A 187 2.90 9.91 -29.45
N LYS A 188 2.13 11.00 -29.36
CA LYS A 188 1.11 11.34 -30.35
C LYS A 188 1.70 11.56 -31.75
N GLU A 189 2.91 12.10 -31.84
CA GLU A 189 3.61 12.29 -33.12
C GLU A 189 4.10 10.95 -33.71
N VAL A 190 4.64 10.06 -32.86
CA VAL A 190 5.25 8.79 -33.30
C VAL A 190 4.21 7.67 -33.50
N ARG A 191 3.15 7.66 -32.68
CA ARG A 191 2.11 6.62 -32.63
C ARG A 191 0.72 7.26 -32.47
N PRO A 192 0.17 7.89 -33.52
CA PRO A 192 -1.10 8.63 -33.43
C PRO A 192 -2.32 7.75 -33.09
N THR A 193 -2.21 6.43 -33.25
CA THR A 193 -3.26 5.45 -32.92
C THR A 193 -3.34 5.11 -31.43
N ILE A 194 -2.32 5.45 -30.64
CA ILE A 194 -2.27 5.17 -29.20
C ILE A 194 -2.66 6.42 -28.42
N PHE A 195 -3.66 6.28 -27.56
CA PHE A 195 -4.08 7.39 -26.70
C PHE A 195 -3.15 7.54 -25.50
N TRP A 196 -2.87 8.79 -25.10
CA TRP A 196 -2.26 9.05 -23.80
C TRP A 196 -3.29 9.69 -22.88
N THR A 197 -3.71 8.96 -21.85
CA THR A 197 -4.71 9.40 -20.89
C THR A 197 -4.07 9.70 -19.54
N PHE A 198 -4.66 10.66 -18.82
CA PHE A 198 -4.16 11.04 -17.50
C PHE A 198 -4.98 10.37 -16.40
N CYS A 199 -4.30 9.95 -15.34
CA CYS A 199 -4.86 9.24 -14.20
C CYS A 199 -6.00 10.04 -13.55
N ALA A 200 -7.21 9.47 -13.59
CA ALA A 200 -8.39 10.08 -13.00
C ALA A 200 -8.23 10.36 -11.50
N THR A 201 -7.60 9.45 -10.74
CA THR A 201 -7.33 9.64 -9.32
C THR A 201 -6.44 10.84 -9.05
N HIS A 202 -5.41 11.04 -9.89
CA HIS A 202 -4.53 12.20 -9.78
C HIS A 202 -5.27 13.48 -10.15
N THR A 203 -6.09 13.46 -11.20
CA THR A 203 -6.93 14.59 -11.61
C THR A 203 -7.89 15.02 -10.49
N ILE A 204 -8.59 14.07 -9.86
CA ILE A 204 -9.47 14.36 -8.71
C ILE A 204 -8.65 14.96 -7.55
N ASN A 205 -7.46 14.41 -7.28
CA ASN A 205 -6.58 14.94 -6.23
C ASN A 205 -6.16 16.40 -6.51
N LEU A 206 -5.90 16.77 -7.77
CA LEU A 206 -5.63 18.15 -8.19
C LEU A 206 -6.86 19.06 -8.09
N MET A 207 -8.07 18.55 -8.40
CA MET A 207 -9.31 19.31 -8.18
C MET A 207 -9.49 19.64 -6.69
N VAL A 208 -9.24 18.66 -5.83
CA VAL A 208 -9.30 18.83 -4.38
C VAL A 208 -8.22 19.80 -3.88
N GLU A 209 -7.03 19.81 -4.49
CA GLU A 209 -6.02 20.84 -4.26
C GLU A 209 -6.54 22.23 -4.61
N GLY A 210 -7.14 22.39 -5.80
CA GLY A 210 -7.74 23.65 -6.26
C GLY A 210 -8.80 24.16 -5.28
N ILE A 211 -9.70 23.28 -4.83
CA ILE A 211 -10.69 23.60 -3.79
C ILE A 211 -9.98 24.05 -2.52
N SER A 212 -8.94 23.35 -2.07
CA SER A 212 -8.24 23.71 -0.83
C SER A 212 -7.63 25.11 -0.85
N LYS A 213 -7.29 25.64 -2.02
CA LYS A 213 -6.70 26.97 -2.23
C LYS A 213 -7.73 28.10 -2.29
N LEU A 214 -9.04 27.80 -2.23
CA LEU A 214 -10.07 28.84 -2.14
C LEU A 214 -9.96 29.58 -0.80
N ALA A 215 -10.23 30.88 -0.78
CA ALA A 215 -9.98 31.74 0.39
C ALA A 215 -10.60 31.20 1.69
N MET A 216 -11.83 30.68 1.62
CA MET A 216 -12.53 30.12 2.79
C MET A 216 -11.87 28.85 3.34
N SER A 217 -11.31 28.00 2.49
CA SER A 217 -10.74 26.71 2.88
C SER A 217 -9.23 26.78 3.17
N ASP A 218 -8.51 27.67 2.48
CA ASP A 218 -7.05 27.77 2.55
C ASP A 218 -6.59 28.08 3.98
N GLU A 219 -7.23 29.05 4.63
CA GLU A 219 -6.92 29.40 6.02
C GLU A 219 -7.19 28.23 6.98
N ILE A 220 -8.34 27.56 6.83
CA ILE A 220 -8.74 26.42 7.67
C ILE A 220 -7.76 25.25 7.51
N VAL A 221 -7.38 24.94 6.27
CA VAL A 221 -6.43 23.87 5.95
C VAL A 221 -5.04 24.20 6.52
N LYS A 222 -4.57 25.44 6.37
CA LYS A 222 -3.29 25.89 6.95
C LYS A 222 -3.29 25.77 8.47
N MET A 223 -4.34 26.23 9.14
CA MET A 223 -4.48 26.13 10.60
C MET A 223 -4.49 24.67 11.07
N ALA A 224 -5.24 23.79 10.39
CA ALA A 224 -5.27 22.37 10.70
C ALA A 224 -3.90 21.70 10.52
N LYS A 225 -3.15 22.08 9.48
CA LYS A 225 -1.78 21.60 9.24
C LYS A 225 -0.84 22.04 10.35
N VAL A 226 -0.85 23.31 10.74
CA VAL A 226 -0.02 23.83 11.85
C VAL A 226 -0.37 23.12 13.16
N PHE A 227 -1.65 22.96 13.46
CA PHE A 227 -2.12 22.29 14.68
C PHE A 227 -1.70 20.81 14.73
N THR A 228 -1.83 20.08 13.62
CA THR A 228 -1.40 18.68 13.55
C THR A 228 0.11 18.55 13.66
N ILE A 229 0.89 19.41 12.99
CA ILE A 229 2.35 19.45 13.15
C ILE A 229 2.72 19.66 14.62
N PHE A 230 2.10 20.64 15.31
CA PHE A 230 2.35 20.89 16.73
C PHE A 230 2.06 19.67 17.61
N ILE A 231 0.94 18.96 17.39
CA ILE A 231 0.64 17.75 18.17
C ILE A 231 1.72 16.70 17.99
N TYR A 232 2.10 16.40 16.76
CA TYR A 232 3.03 15.31 16.45
C TYR A 232 4.51 15.66 16.68
N ALA A 233 4.87 16.95 16.69
CA ALA A 233 6.23 17.41 16.97
C ALA A 233 6.59 17.35 18.47
N HIS A 234 5.60 17.29 19.37
CA HIS A 234 5.83 17.33 20.81
C HIS A 234 5.34 16.05 21.50
N HIS A 235 6.27 15.24 22.02
CA HIS A 235 5.97 13.93 22.60
C HIS A 235 4.91 13.96 23.72
N GLN A 236 4.96 14.97 24.62
CA GLN A 236 3.97 15.13 25.69
C GLN A 236 2.58 15.49 25.13
N THR A 237 2.54 16.39 24.15
CA THR A 237 1.29 16.82 23.49
C THR A 237 0.64 15.66 22.74
N LEU A 238 1.44 14.82 22.08
CA LEU A 238 1.01 13.60 21.39
C LEU A 238 0.50 12.54 22.37
N SER A 239 1.27 12.24 23.43
CA SER A 239 0.88 11.30 24.48
C SER A 239 -0.46 11.70 25.11
N MET A 240 -0.60 12.98 25.43
CA MET A 240 -1.84 13.55 25.94
C MET A 240 -2.99 13.47 24.93
N MET A 241 -2.76 13.73 23.64
CA MET A 241 -3.82 13.57 22.64
C MET A 241 -4.30 12.11 22.57
N ARG A 242 -3.38 11.15 22.60
CA ARG A 242 -3.68 9.71 22.57
C ARG A 242 -4.44 9.23 23.80
N SER A 243 -4.20 9.79 24.98
CA SER A 243 -4.95 9.42 26.19
C SER A 243 -6.44 9.82 26.10
N PHE A 244 -6.75 10.96 25.49
CA PHE A 244 -8.13 11.43 25.31
C PHE A 244 -8.83 10.85 24.07
N THR A 245 -8.09 10.25 23.13
CA THR A 245 -8.64 9.70 21.87
C THR A 245 -8.65 8.17 21.84
N LYS A 246 -8.47 7.51 22.99
CA LYS A 246 -8.36 6.04 23.08
C LYS A 246 -7.29 5.47 22.13
N LYS A 247 -6.13 6.14 22.08
CA LYS A 247 -5.00 5.86 21.18
C LYS A 247 -5.30 6.00 19.68
N ARG A 248 -6.44 6.60 19.29
CA ARG A 248 -6.77 6.86 17.88
C ARG A 248 -6.08 8.13 17.39
N ASP A 249 -5.14 7.96 16.47
CA ASP A 249 -4.39 9.07 15.88
C ASP A 249 -5.26 9.97 14.96
N ILE A 250 -4.81 11.20 14.74
CA ILE A 250 -5.40 12.11 13.75
C ILE A 250 -4.83 11.75 12.39
N VAL A 251 -5.67 11.73 11.35
CA VAL A 251 -5.20 11.53 9.98
C VAL A 251 -4.26 12.67 9.61
N ARG A 252 -3.02 12.33 9.23
CA ARG A 252 -1.99 13.32 8.91
C ARG A 252 -2.06 13.71 7.44
N PRO A 253 -1.89 14.99 7.09
CA PRO A 253 -1.82 15.41 5.70
C PRO A 253 -0.57 14.81 5.04
N GLY A 254 -0.78 14.04 3.98
CA GLY A 254 0.25 13.56 3.07
C GLY A 254 0.65 14.62 2.06
N ILE A 255 1.94 14.68 1.73
CA ILE A 255 2.52 15.73 0.87
C ILE A 255 1.96 15.67 -0.55
N THR A 256 1.74 14.46 -1.09
CA THR A 256 1.34 14.23 -2.49
C THR A 256 -0.14 13.86 -2.65
N ARG A 257 -0.91 13.85 -1.56
CA ARG A 257 -2.33 13.44 -1.53
C ARG A 257 -3.17 14.56 -0.92
N PHE A 258 -3.54 15.57 -1.69
CA PHE A 258 -4.31 16.74 -1.23
C PHE A 258 -5.63 16.37 -0.56
N ALA A 259 -6.27 15.26 -0.95
CA ALA A 259 -7.42 14.71 -0.25
C ALA A 259 -7.19 14.45 1.24
N SER A 260 -5.94 14.16 1.64
CA SER A 260 -5.58 13.96 3.04
C SER A 260 -5.77 15.21 3.90
N ALA A 261 -5.71 16.43 3.33
CA ALA A 261 -5.99 17.66 4.08
C ALA A 261 -7.45 17.67 4.57
N PHE A 262 -8.39 17.28 3.71
CA PHE A 262 -9.80 17.17 4.07
C PHE A 262 -10.08 16.00 5.02
N LEU A 263 -9.36 14.88 4.87
CA LEU A 263 -9.42 13.78 5.85
C LEU A 263 -8.87 14.20 7.22
N THR A 264 -7.84 15.04 7.26
CA THR A 264 -7.34 15.65 8.49
C THR A 264 -8.42 16.53 9.13
N LEU A 265 -9.08 17.40 8.36
CA LEU A 265 -10.18 18.23 8.86
C LEU A 265 -11.32 17.39 9.43
N LYS A 266 -11.78 16.39 8.68
CA LYS A 266 -12.79 15.43 9.15
C LYS A 266 -12.36 14.75 10.44
N SER A 267 -11.12 14.25 10.50
CA SER A 267 -10.57 13.61 11.70
C SER A 267 -10.46 14.58 12.90
N LEU A 268 -10.26 15.87 12.68
CA LEU A 268 -10.24 16.88 13.74
C LEU A 268 -11.65 17.14 14.28
N VAL A 269 -12.64 17.23 13.39
CA VAL A 269 -14.06 17.39 13.76
C VAL A 269 -14.56 16.18 14.54
N GLU A 270 -14.31 14.96 14.06
CA GLU A 270 -14.68 13.72 14.76
C GLU A 270 -14.07 13.59 16.16
N LYS A 271 -12.92 14.25 16.39
CA LYS A 271 -12.19 14.22 17.66
C LYS A 271 -12.34 15.53 18.44
N GLU A 272 -13.22 16.42 18.00
CA GLU A 272 -13.29 17.79 18.52
C GLU A 272 -13.58 17.82 20.02
N GLU A 273 -14.55 17.04 20.50
CA GLU A 273 -14.90 16.97 21.92
C GLU A 273 -13.70 16.52 22.77
N ASN A 274 -13.04 15.44 22.36
CA ASN A 274 -11.84 14.91 23.01
C ASN A 274 -10.70 15.93 23.03
N LEU A 275 -10.54 16.71 21.94
CA LEU A 275 -9.54 17.76 21.81
C LEU A 275 -9.91 19.05 22.58
N LYS A 276 -11.19 19.35 22.78
CA LYS A 276 -11.67 20.50 23.57
C LYS A 276 -11.56 20.26 25.07
N VAL A 277 -11.73 19.02 25.56
CA VAL A 277 -11.48 18.65 26.96
C VAL A 277 -10.05 19.03 27.38
N LYS A 278 -9.08 18.90 26.46
CA LYS A 278 -7.68 19.35 26.62
C LYS A 278 -7.57 20.84 26.95
N ARG A 279 -8.37 21.69 26.31
CA ARG A 279 -8.35 23.16 26.51
C ARG A 279 -8.95 23.57 27.86
N LYS A 280 -9.99 22.86 28.33
CA LYS A 280 -10.62 23.09 29.65
C LYS A 280 -9.73 22.63 30.80
N LYS A 281 -9.07 21.47 30.71
CA LYS A 281 -8.14 20.99 31.75
C LYS A 281 -6.81 21.77 31.79
N LYS A 282 -6.25 22.19 30.64
CA LYS A 282 -5.03 23.03 30.63
C LYS A 282 -5.29 24.42 31.23
N LYS A 283 -6.48 25.01 31.01
CA LYS A 283 -6.92 26.24 31.72
C LYS A 283 -7.13 26.00 33.22
N LYS A 284 -7.67 24.85 33.64
CA LYS A 284 -7.77 24.50 35.07
C LYS A 284 -6.39 24.29 35.71
N LEU A 285 -5.44 23.65 35.01
CA LEU A 285 -4.07 23.47 35.49
C LEU A 285 -3.34 24.82 35.59
N SER A 286 -3.42 25.68 34.57
CA SER A 286 -2.80 27.02 34.60
C SER A 286 -3.42 27.92 35.66
N LYS A 287 -4.72 27.81 35.96
CA LYS A 287 -5.35 28.52 37.09
C LYS A 287 -5.00 27.91 38.45
N ALA A 288 -4.76 26.60 38.52
CA ALA A 288 -4.31 25.94 39.74
C ALA A 288 -2.83 26.24 40.08
N THR A 289 -2.00 26.55 39.09
CA THR A 289 -0.58 26.94 39.30
C THR A 289 -0.40 28.38 39.79
N THR A 290 -1.44 29.23 39.82
CA THR A 290 -1.37 30.60 40.38
C THR A 290 -1.92 30.68 41.82
N MET A 291 -2.13 29.56 42.50
CA MET A 291 -2.69 29.56 43.86
C MET A 291 -1.88 28.74 44.88
N VAL A 292 -0.57 28.63 44.68
CA VAL A 292 0.40 28.27 45.72
C VAL A 292 1.75 28.92 45.37
N VAL A 293 1.90 30.22 45.66
CA VAL A 293 3.08 30.86 46.28
C VAL A 293 2.56 32.19 46.84
N LEU A 294 2.86 32.45 48.12
CA LEU A 294 2.66 33.73 48.80
C LEU A 294 3.30 34.89 48.02
#